data_AF-A0AA48RAP2-F1
#
_entry.id   AF-A0AA48RAP2-F1
#
_cell.length_a   1.000
_cell.length_b   1.000
_cell.length_c   1.000
_cell.angle_alpha   90.00
_cell.angle_beta   90.00
_cell.angle_gamma   90.00
#
_symmetry.space_group_name_H-M   'P 1'
#
loop_
_entity.id
_entity.type
_entity.pdbx_description
1 polymer ?
#
loop_
_entity_poly.entity_id
_entity_poly.type
_entity_poly.pdbx_seq_one_letter_code
_entity_poly.pdbx_strand_id
1 'polypeptide(L)' 'MNKVIREHYPAAKLPEELRAGIDPNASVTITVEIEENPQAVMSLEEMFELRRDVFPSQREVDDHVKALRDEWDS' A
#
# COMPACT_ATOMS: atom_id res chain seq x y z
N MET A 1 -4.09 8.74 -0.06
CA MET A 1 -4.85 9.91 0.44
C MET A 1 -6.16 10.04 -0.31
N ASN A 2 -7.22 9.38 0.17
CA ASN A 2 -8.54 9.43 -0.46
C ASN A 2 -9.48 10.29 0.38
N LYS A 3 -9.90 11.44 -0.17
CA LYS A 3 -10.83 12.37 0.49
C LYS A 3 -12.16 12.34 -0.25
N VAL A 4 -13.25 12.05 0.46
CA VAL A 4 -14.60 12.09 -0.08
C VAL A 4 -15.38 13.21 0.62
N ILE A 5 -15.80 14.20 -0.16
CA ILE A 5 -16.63 15.31 0.31
C ILE A 5 -18.03 15.10 -0.24
N ARG A 6 -19.02 15.03 0.66
CA ARG A 6 -20.43 14.96 0.27
C ARG A 6 -21.16 16.20 0.78
N GLU A 7 -21.51 17.06 -0.16
CA GLU A 7 -22.31 18.25 0.10
C GLU A 7 -23.80 17.91 0.10
N HIS A 8 -24.59 18.68 0.86
CA HIS A 8 -26.06 18.54 0.96
C HIS A 8 -26.55 17.15 1.39
N TYR A 9 -25.82 16.50 2.30
CA TYR A 9 -26.27 15.24 2.86
C TYR A 9 -27.43 15.49 3.85
N PRO A 10 -28.54 14.73 3.77
CA PRO A 10 -29.67 14.94 4.67
C PRO A 10 -29.28 14.54 6.11
N ALA A 11 -29.52 15.43 7.07
CA ALA A 11 -29.22 15.20 8.48
C ALA A 11 -29.93 13.96 9.05
N ALA A 12 -31.10 13.60 8.49
CA ALA A 12 -31.83 12.39 8.85
C ALA A 12 -31.06 11.07 8.62
N LYS A 13 -30.04 11.06 7.75
CA LYS A 13 -29.21 9.88 7.45
C LYS A 13 -27.88 9.86 8.24
N LEU A 14 -27.62 10.85 9.09
CA LEU A 14 -26.47 10.82 9.99
C LEU A 14 -26.66 9.76 11.10
N PRO A 15 -25.58 9.12 11.57
CA PRO A 15 -25.59 8.33 12.80
C PRO A 15 -26.10 9.17 13.99
N GLU A 16 -26.83 8.54 14.92
CA GLU A 16 -27.44 9.23 16.07
C GLU A 16 -26.43 10.03 16.90
N GLU A 17 -25.20 9.52 17.03
CA GLU A 17 -24.10 10.15 17.77
C GLU A 17 -23.69 11.53 17.20
N LEU A 18 -23.78 11.70 15.88
CA LEU A 18 -23.44 12.94 15.18
C LEU A 18 -24.68 13.79 14.87
N ARG A 19 -25.88 13.24 15.12
CA ARG A 19 -27.16 13.90 14.88
C ARG A 19 -27.61 14.76 16.07
N ALA A 20 -26.98 14.60 17.23
CA ALA A 20 -27.30 15.37 18.43
C ALA A 20 -27.15 16.89 18.15
N GLY A 21 -28.26 17.63 18.25
CA GLY A 21 -28.27 19.09 18.07
C GLY A 21 -28.45 19.59 16.63
N ILE A 22 -28.67 18.72 15.64
CA ILE A 22 -28.90 19.09 14.24
C ILE A 22 -30.36 18.83 13.86
N ASP A 23 -31.00 19.81 13.20
CA ASP A 23 -32.36 19.63 12.68
C ASP A 23 -32.42 18.49 11.64
N PRO A 24 -33.33 17.51 11.76
CA PRO A 24 -33.49 16.40 10.82
C PRO A 24 -33.66 16.79 9.36
N ASN A 25 -34.21 17.98 9.10
CA ASN A 25 -34.48 18.52 7.77
C ASN A 25 -33.35 19.41 7.25
N ALA A 26 -32.31 19.67 8.04
CA ALA A 26 -31.16 20.44 7.60
C ALA A 26 -30.30 19.63 6.61
N SER A 27 -29.63 20.37 5.73
CA SER A 27 -28.56 19.85 4.88
C SER A 27 -27.23 20.01 5.61
N VAL A 28 -26.45 18.95 5.69
CA VAL A 28 -25.10 18.95 6.30
C VAL A 28 -24.04 18.63 5.24
N THR A 29 -22.81 19.03 5.51
CA THR A 29 -21.63 18.64 4.73
C THR A 29 -20.86 17.59 5.50
N ILE A 30 -20.66 16.41 4.90
CA ILE A 30 -19.88 15.32 5.50
C ILE A 30 -18.52 15.25 4.80
N THR A 31 -17.46 15.34 5.60
CA THR A 31 -16.08 15.08 5.17
C THR A 31 -15.65 13.74 5.76
N VAL A 32 -15.39 12.76 4.90
CA VAL A 32 -14.83 11.47 5.32
C VAL A 32 -13.35 11.45 4.96
N GLU A 33 -12.50 11.33 5.97
CA GLU A 33 -11.05 11.18 5.84
C GLU A 33 -10.69 9.75 6.27
N ILE A 34 -10.17 8.96 5.34
CA ILE A 34 -9.66 7.63 5.63
C ILE A 34 -8.16 7.80 5.86
N GLU A 35 -7.72 7.62 7.11
CA GLU A 35 -6.31 7.44 7.40
C GLU A 35 -5.87 6.14 6.72
N GLU A 36 -5.02 6.27 5.70
CA GLU A 36 -4.30 5.11 5.16
C GLU A 36 -3.39 4.64 6.29
N ASN A 37 -3.79 3.55 6.95
CA ASN A 37 -2.87 2.80 7.79
C ASN A 37 -1.67 2.50 6.88
N PRO A 38 -0.45 2.98 7.20
CA PRO A 38 0.70 2.76 6.34
C PRO A 38 0.76 1.26 6.10
N GLN A 39 0.50 0.85 4.85
CA GLN A 39 0.72 -0.53 4.47
C GLN A 39 2.15 -0.84 4.91
N ALA A 40 2.33 -1.90 5.70
CA ALA A 40 3.64 -2.33 6.12
C ALA A 40 4.41 -2.70 4.85
N VAL A 41 5.13 -1.73 4.30
CA VAL A 41 6.02 -1.92 3.17
C VAL A 41 7.21 -2.66 3.76
N MET A 42 7.37 -3.94 3.41
CA MET A 42 8.56 -4.69 3.80
C MET A 42 9.80 -3.93 3.32
N SER A 43 10.83 -3.88 4.16
CA SER A 43 12.11 -3.34 3.74
C SER A 43 12.73 -4.22 2.64
N LEU A 44 13.62 -3.63 1.84
CA LEU A 44 14.39 -4.40 0.85
C LEU A 44 15.20 -5.51 1.53
N GLU A 45 15.73 -5.25 2.72
CA GLU A 45 16.48 -6.22 3.52
C GLU A 45 15.61 -7.44 3.88
N GLU A 46 14.42 -7.22 4.45
CA GLU A 46 13.46 -8.29 4.75
C GLU A 46 13.07 -9.08 3.49
N MET A 47 12.92 -8.41 2.35
CA MET A 47 12.61 -9.06 1.08
C MET A 47 13.74 -9.98 0.60
N PHE A 48 15.00 -9.57 0.77
CA PHE A 48 16.17 -10.38 0.41
C PHE A 48 16.42 -11.53 1.39
N GLU A 49 16.14 -11.36 2.68
CA GLU A 49 16.25 -12.42 3.68
C GLU A 49 15.31 -13.59 3.38
N LEU A 50 14.08 -13.30 2.95
CA LEU A 50 13.08 -14.31 2.56
C LEU A 50 13.49 -15.18 1.37
N ARG A 51 14.50 -14.77 0.60
CA ARG A 51 14.93 -15.42 -0.65
C ARG A 51 16.39 -15.84 -0.63
N ARG A 52 17.02 -15.81 0.55
CA ARG A 52 18.46 -16.04 0.67
C ARG A 52 18.88 -17.46 0.27
N ASP A 53 17.94 -18.40 0.32
CA ASP A 53 18.07 -19.81 -0.07
C ASP A 53 18.12 -20.06 -1.58
N VAL A 54 17.60 -19.13 -2.39
CA VAL A 54 17.56 -19.29 -3.86
C VAL A 54 18.71 -18.60 -4.59
N PHE A 55 19.55 -17.85 -3.89
CA PHE A 55 20.68 -17.18 -4.53
C PHE A 55 21.84 -18.15 -4.72
N PRO A 56 22.41 -18.23 -5.94
CA PRO A 56 23.61 -19.00 -6.17
C PRO A 56 24.77 -18.45 -5.35
N SER A 57 25.67 -19.33 -4.94
CA SER A 57 26.93 -18.94 -4.30
C SER A 57 27.80 -18.12 -5.27
N GLN A 58 28.72 -17.32 -4.73
CA GLN A 58 29.64 -16.53 -5.53
C GLN A 58 30.36 -17.37 -6.60
N ARG A 59 30.80 -18.57 -6.23
CA ARG A 59 31.47 -19.50 -7.15
C ARG A 59 30.56 -19.93 -8.31
N GLU A 60 29.29 -20.22 -8.04
CA GLU A 60 28.32 -20.61 -9.08
C GLU A 60 28.04 -19.46 -10.04
N VAL A 61 27.99 -18.23 -9.52
CA VAL A 61 27.90 -17.02 -10.34
C VAL A 61 29.15 -16.86 -11.20
N ASP A 62 30.33 -16.99 -10.61
CA ASP A 62 31.61 -16.85 -11.33
C ASP A 62 31.75 -17.90 -12.44
N ASP A 63 31.41 -19.16 -12.16
CA ASP A 63 31.43 -20.26 -13.13
C ASP A 63 30.42 -20.02 -14.26
N HIS A 64 29.22 -19.52 -13.94
CA HIS A 64 28.20 -19.17 -14.95
C HIS A 64 28.65 -18.03 -15.87
N VAL A 65 29.21 -16.96 -15.30
CA VAL A 65 29.74 -15.82 -16.07
C VAL A 65 30.89 -16.27 -16.97
N LYS A 66 31.77 -17.14 -16.46
CA LYS A 66 32.87 -17.70 -17.25
C LYS A 66 32.35 -18.53 -18.43
N ALA A 67 31.36 -19.38 -18.21
CA ALA A 67 30.75 -20.18 -19.27
C ALA A 67 30.13 -19.29 -20.38
N LEU A 68 29.40 -18.23 -19.99
CA LEU A 68 28.84 -17.27 -20.95
C LEU A 68 29.93 -16.55 -21.75
N ARG A 69 31.03 -16.16 -21.11
CA ARG A 69 32.15 -15.52 -21.81
C ARG A 69 32.80 -16.48 -22.81
N ASP A 70 33.06 -17.71 -22.39
CA ASP A 70 33.70 -18.70 -23.24
C ASP A 70 32.78 -19.11 -24.43
N GLU A 71 31.45 -19.01 -24.29
CA GLU A 71 30.49 -19.14 -25.40
C GLU A 71 30.60 -17.98 -26.41
N TRP A 72 30.87 -16.76 -25.96
CA TRP A 72 30.96 -15.57 -26.82
C TRP A 72 32.30 -15.44 -27.55
N ASP A 73 33.35 -16.07 -27.03
CA ASP A 73 34.68 -16.12 -27.64
C ASP A 73 34.81 -17.24 -28.70
N SER A 74 33.75 -18.03 -28.94
CA SER A 74 33.69 -19.11 -29.95
C SER A 74 32.98 -18.69 -31.25
#